data_AF-A0A7L0XE77-F1
#
_entry.id   AF-A0A7L0XE77-F1
#
_cell.length_a   1.000
_cell.length_b   1.000
_cell.length_c   1.000
_cell.angle_alpha   90.00
_cell.angle_beta   90.00
_cell.angle_gamma   90.00
#
_symmetry.space_group_name_H-M   'P 1'
#
loop_
_entity.id
_entity.type
_entity.pdbx_description
1 polymer ?
#
loop_
_entity_poly.entity_id
_entity_poly.type
_entity_poly.pdbx_seq_one_letter_code
_entity_poly.pdbx_strand_id
1 'polypeptide(L)'
;AVTEEELSQALVDGVEITAPPARRSVENGWAESTESSTARSTVEPESELLSSSLEETNKIREEIDMKPVPRDKYSSFSPRETDCNRKKRNNVLNAILLLMKELDMEGLEIIQQTVARRLQAFQKKELQEE
;
A
#
# COMPACT_ATOMS: atom_id res chain seq x y z
N ALA A 1 42.44 3.31 10.17
CA ALA A 1 42.03 4.13 9.02
C ALA A 1 42.36 3.34 7.77
N VAL A 2 41.50 3.32 6.76
CA VAL A 2 41.74 2.59 5.51
C VAL A 2 42.83 3.31 4.73
N THR A 3 43.74 2.57 4.10
CA THR A 3 44.83 3.11 3.31
C THR A 3 44.40 3.39 1.86
N GLU A 4 45.08 4.31 1.18
CA GLU A 4 44.79 4.67 -0.22
C GLU A 4 44.93 3.45 -1.16
N GLU A 5 45.84 2.53 -0.84
CA GLU A 5 46.05 1.30 -1.58
C GLU A 5 44.83 0.36 -1.48
N GLU A 6 44.25 0.21 -0.28
CA GLU A 6 43.04 -0.61 -0.06
C GLU A 6 41.81 -0.04 -0.79
N LEU A 7 41.71 1.28 -0.88
CA LEU A 7 40.67 1.96 -1.65
C LEU A 7 40.83 1.73 -3.16
N SER A 8 42.07 1.78 -3.65
CA SER A 8 42.39 1.58 -5.07
C SER A 8 42.12 0.14 -5.50
N GLN A 9 42.47 -0.83 -4.64
CA GLN A 9 42.21 -2.24 -4.89
C GLN A 9 40.71 -2.57 -4.94
N ALA A 10 39.90 -1.99 -4.04
CA ALA A 10 38.46 -2.22 -4.01
C ALA A 10 37.73 -1.68 -5.26
N LEU A 11 38.25 -0.62 -5.88
CA LEU A 11 37.72 -0.09 -7.14
C LEU A 11 37.97 -1.03 -8.33
N VAL A 12 39.12 -1.70 -8.34
CA VAL A 12 39.53 -2.62 -9.41
C VAL A 12 38.87 -4.00 -9.24
N ASP A 13 38.81 -4.49 -8.00
CA ASP A 13 38.29 -5.83 -7.70
C ASP A 13 36.78 -5.86 -7.42
N GLY A 14 36.14 -4.70 -7.33
CA GLY A 14 34.72 -4.57 -7.07
C GLY A 14 33.89 -5.19 -8.21
N VAL A 15 32.94 -6.06 -7.87
CA VAL A 15 31.99 -6.62 -8.84
C VAL A 15 30.84 -5.63 -9.05
N GLU A 16 30.59 -5.27 -10.31
CA GLU A 16 29.44 -4.47 -10.70
C GLU A 16 28.15 -5.27 -10.51
N ILE A 17 27.22 -4.72 -9.71
CA ILE A 17 25.92 -5.35 -9.47
C ILE A 17 24.99 -4.96 -10.62
N THR A 18 24.88 -5.81 -11.63
CA THR A 18 23.88 -5.65 -12.69
C THR A 18 22.49 -6.01 -12.15
N ALA A 19 21.48 -5.25 -12.58
CA ALA A 19 20.09 -5.59 -12.30
C ALA A 19 19.77 -7.03 -12.78
N PRO A 20 18.92 -7.77 -12.05
CA PRO A 20 18.52 -9.10 -12.48
C PRO A 20 17.91 -9.06 -13.89
N PRO A 21 18.22 -10.05 -14.76
CA PRO A 21 17.71 -10.06 -16.13
C PRO A 21 16.19 -10.01 -16.12
N ALA A 22 15.61 -9.20 -17.00
CA ALA A 22 14.17 -9.14 -17.20
C ALA A 22 13.66 -10.57 -17.41
N ARG A 23 12.76 -11.00 -16.52
CA ARG A 23 12.19 -12.35 -16.55
C ARG A 23 11.58 -12.56 -17.93
N ARG A 24 12.14 -13.51 -18.70
CA ARG A 24 11.44 -14.08 -19.84
C ARG A 24 10.11 -14.59 -19.29
N SER A 25 9.02 -14.02 -19.77
CA SER A 25 7.66 -14.37 -19.37
C SER A 25 7.49 -15.88 -19.55
N VAL A 26 7.64 -16.60 -18.45
CA VAL A 26 7.07 -17.94 -18.35
C VAL A 26 5.63 -17.64 -17.99
N GLU A 27 4.76 -18.04 -18.90
CA GLU A 27 3.32 -17.95 -18.79
C GLU A 27 2.86 -18.72 -17.55
N ASN A 28 2.76 -18.00 -16.44
CA ASN A 28 1.95 -18.40 -15.31
C ASN A 28 1.49 -17.14 -14.56
N GLY A 29 0.35 -16.64 -15.01
CA GLY A 29 -0.69 -16.13 -14.12
C GLY A 29 -0.56 -14.71 -13.57
N TRP A 30 0.14 -13.79 -14.24
CA TRP A 30 -0.01 -12.36 -13.95
C TRP A 30 -0.44 -11.63 -15.20
N ALA A 31 -1.76 -11.60 -15.42
CA ALA A 31 -2.35 -10.76 -16.45
C ALA A 31 -2.18 -9.29 -16.04
N GLU A 32 -1.49 -8.56 -16.89
CA GLU A 32 -1.35 -7.11 -16.88
C GLU A 32 -2.74 -6.48 -17.10
N SER A 33 -3.44 -6.12 -16.01
CA SER A 33 -4.69 -5.37 -16.12
C SER A 33 -4.41 -3.90 -16.41
N THR A 34 -4.14 -3.65 -17.69
CA THR A 34 -4.34 -2.36 -18.33
C THR A 34 -5.81 -2.31 -18.74
N GLU A 35 -6.72 -1.85 -17.90
CA GLU A 35 -8.00 -1.34 -18.39
C GLU A 35 -8.80 -0.53 -17.37
N SER A 36 -9.42 0.48 -17.95
CA SER A 36 -10.44 1.38 -17.46
C SER A 36 -11.70 0.66 -16.95
N SER A 37 -12.25 1.21 -15.88
CA SER A 37 -13.68 1.38 -15.57
C SER A 37 -14.63 0.18 -15.47
N THR A 38 -15.37 0.20 -14.37
CA THR A 38 -16.75 -0.34 -14.22
C THR A 38 -16.90 -1.86 -14.26
N ALA A 39 -16.87 -2.48 -13.08
CA ALA A 39 -17.99 -3.27 -12.58
C ALA A 39 -17.70 -3.84 -11.19
N ARG A 40 -18.59 -3.52 -10.25
CA ARG A 40 -18.93 -4.32 -9.07
C ARG A 40 -17.78 -4.67 -8.12
N SER A 41 -17.50 -3.72 -7.21
CA SER A 41 -16.86 -4.02 -5.93
C SER A 41 -17.76 -4.96 -5.13
N THR A 42 -17.52 -6.26 -5.26
CA THR A 42 -17.88 -7.24 -4.24
C THR A 42 -16.76 -7.22 -3.21
N VAL A 43 -17.04 -6.66 -2.04
CA VAL A 43 -16.20 -6.76 -0.86
C VAL A 43 -16.16 -8.24 -0.46
N GLU A 44 -15.26 -9.00 -1.06
CA GLU A 44 -14.77 -10.24 -0.49
C GLU A 44 -13.86 -9.85 0.68
N PRO A 45 -14.11 -10.32 1.90
CA PRO A 45 -13.27 -9.96 3.03
C PRO A 45 -11.87 -10.53 2.76
N GLU A 46 -10.82 -9.71 2.88
CA GLU A 46 -9.42 -10.10 2.66
C GLU A 46 -9.03 -11.41 3.40
N SER A 47 -9.74 -11.73 4.48
CA SER A 47 -9.63 -13.00 5.21
C SER A 47 -9.93 -14.26 4.39
N GLU A 48 -10.85 -14.18 3.43
CA GLU A 48 -11.22 -15.31 2.57
C GLU A 48 -10.17 -15.55 1.48
N LEU A 49 -9.63 -14.48 0.88
CA LEU A 49 -8.49 -14.59 -0.05
C LEU A 49 -7.24 -15.18 0.63
N LEU A 50 -6.94 -14.74 1.86
CA LEU A 50 -5.83 -15.29 2.65
C LEU A 50 -6.09 -16.75 3.08
N SER A 51 -7.36 -17.12 3.25
CA SER A 51 -7.73 -18.50 3.60
C SER A 51 -7.46 -19.49 2.47
N SER A 52 -7.74 -19.11 1.23
CA SER A 52 -7.50 -19.94 0.05
C SER A 52 -5.99 -20.15 -0.19
N SER A 53 -5.19 -19.09 -0.01
CA SER A 53 -3.72 -19.16 -0.14
C SER A 53 -3.06 -20.10 0.90
N LEU A 54 -3.55 -20.09 2.14
CA LEU A 54 -3.06 -21.00 3.19
C LEU A 54 -3.41 -22.47 2.87
N GLU A 55 -4.62 -22.72 2.37
CA GLU A 55 -5.09 -24.07 2.02
C GLU A 55 -4.26 -24.67 0.88
N GLU A 56 -4.00 -23.90 -0.18
CA GLU A 56 -3.14 -24.29 -1.29
C GLU A 56 -1.71 -24.61 -0.84
N THR A 57 -1.16 -23.78 0.06
CA THR A 57 0.17 -23.99 0.63
C THR A 57 0.24 -25.26 1.46
N ASN A 58 -0.79 -25.56 2.26
CA ASN A 58 -0.83 -26.78 3.08
C ASN A 58 -0.93 -28.04 2.21
N LYS A 59 -1.65 -27.98 1.09
CA LYS A 59 -1.73 -29.08 0.12
C LYS A 59 -0.34 -29.47 -0.42
N ILE A 60 0.49 -28.49 -0.78
CA ILE A 60 1.87 -28.74 -1.23
C ILE A 60 2.71 -29.33 -0.10
N ARG A 61 2.52 -28.85 1.14
CA ARG A 61 3.27 -29.34 2.32
C ARG A 61 2.93 -30.80 2.61
N GLU A 62 1.68 -31.20 2.47
CA GLU A 62 1.27 -32.60 2.61
C GLU A 62 1.85 -33.48 1.48
N GLU A 63 1.93 -32.97 0.25
CA GLU A 63 2.55 -33.68 -0.88
C GLU A 63 4.05 -33.96 -0.69
N ILE A 64 4.73 -33.17 0.13
CA ILE A 64 6.16 -33.36 0.49
C ILE A 64 6.34 -33.98 1.89
N ASP A 65 5.33 -34.67 2.42
CA ASP A 65 5.31 -35.30 3.76
C ASP A 65 5.64 -34.34 4.92
N MET A 66 5.33 -33.05 4.75
CA MET A 66 5.46 -32.02 5.78
C MET A 66 4.13 -31.79 6.51
N LYS A 67 4.21 -31.64 7.83
CA LYS A 67 3.03 -31.41 8.67
C LYS A 67 2.32 -30.07 8.33
N PRO A 68 1.00 -30.04 8.05
CA PRO A 68 0.26 -28.82 7.72
C PRO A 68 0.34 -27.77 8.83
N VAL A 69 0.32 -26.47 8.46
CA VAL A 69 0.41 -25.40 9.46
C VAL A 69 -0.99 -25.15 10.01
N PRO A 70 -1.18 -25.22 11.35
CA PRO A 70 -2.47 -24.93 11.97
C PRO A 70 -2.88 -23.47 11.72
N ARG A 71 -4.15 -23.30 11.32
CA ARG A 71 -4.79 -22.00 11.07
C ARG A 71 -4.80 -21.10 12.31
N ASP A 72 -4.82 -21.72 13.50
CA ASP A 72 -4.92 -21.07 14.81
C ASP A 72 -3.73 -20.15 15.14
N LYS A 73 -2.58 -20.35 14.48
CA LYS A 73 -1.38 -19.52 14.71
C LYS A 73 -1.40 -18.21 13.94
N TYR A 74 -2.18 -18.16 12.86
CA TYR A 74 -2.35 -16.99 12.00
C TYR A 74 -3.49 -16.08 12.47
N SER A 75 -4.32 -16.57 13.40
CA SER A 75 -5.30 -15.75 14.15
C SER A 75 -4.63 -14.97 15.30
N SER A 76 -3.43 -14.45 15.07
CA SER A 76 -2.83 -13.39 15.90
C SER A 76 -3.15 -12.00 15.32
N PHE A 77 -3.68 -11.95 14.10
CA PHE A 77 -4.39 -10.79 13.56
C PHE A 77 -5.86 -10.85 13.94
N SER A 78 -6.17 -10.94 15.24
CA SER A 78 -7.32 -10.16 15.68
C SER A 78 -7.00 -8.73 15.24
N PRO A 79 -7.91 -8.01 14.55
CA PRO A 79 -7.85 -6.57 14.49
C PRO A 79 -8.00 -6.12 15.94
N ARG A 80 -6.91 -6.18 16.71
CA ARG A 80 -6.74 -5.42 17.92
C ARG A 80 -6.85 -4.03 17.36
N GLU A 81 -8.04 -3.44 17.51
CA GLU A 81 -8.31 -2.06 17.20
C GLU A 81 -7.09 -1.29 17.66
N THR A 82 -6.32 -0.89 16.67
CA THR A 82 -4.90 -0.64 16.84
C THR A 82 -4.79 0.46 17.86
N ASP A 83 -3.94 0.37 18.89
CA ASP A 83 -3.65 1.55 19.73
C ASP A 83 -3.01 2.70 18.89
N CYS A 84 -2.68 2.45 17.61
CA CYS A 84 -2.37 3.46 16.60
C CYS A 84 -3.59 4.30 16.15
N ASN A 85 -4.83 3.80 16.31
CA ASN A 85 -6.07 4.53 16.02
C ASN A 85 -6.36 5.62 17.06
N ARG A 86 -6.01 5.42 18.34
CA ARG A 86 -6.14 6.45 19.39
C ARG A 86 -5.19 7.61 19.16
N LYS A 87 -3.91 7.32 18.85
CA LYS A 87 -2.93 8.35 18.47
C LYS A 87 -3.34 9.10 17.20
N LYS A 88 -3.86 8.42 16.18
CA LYS A 88 -4.38 9.08 14.96
C LYS A 88 -5.61 9.96 15.23
N ARG A 89 -6.58 9.52 16.05
CA ARG A 89 -7.73 10.35 16.45
C ARG A 89 -7.29 11.60 17.22
N ASN A 90 -6.27 11.48 18.07
CA ASN A 90 -5.67 12.62 18.76
C ASN A 90 -4.98 13.60 17.78
N ASN A 91 -4.36 13.09 16.71
CA ASN A 91 -3.74 13.94 15.69
C ASN A 91 -4.78 14.74 14.89
N VAL A 92 -5.91 14.12 14.53
CA VAL A 92 -7.00 14.83 13.82
C VAL A 92 -7.60 15.91 14.71
N LEU A 93 -7.93 15.57 15.96
CA LEU A 93 -8.47 16.55 16.90
C LEU A 93 -7.47 17.70 17.15
N ASN A 94 -6.18 17.40 17.32
CA ASN A 94 -5.14 18.42 17.46
C ASN A 94 -5.03 19.31 16.22
N ALA A 95 -5.07 18.72 15.02
CA ALA A 95 -5.05 19.50 13.78
C ALA A 95 -6.27 20.42 13.67
N ILE A 96 -7.47 19.94 14.01
CA ILE A 96 -8.70 20.76 14.05
C ILE A 96 -8.54 21.90 15.05
N LEU A 97 -8.04 21.63 16.26
CA LEU A 97 -7.83 22.64 17.28
C LEU A 97 -6.77 23.67 16.89
N LEU A 98 -5.71 23.28 16.18
CA LEU A 98 -4.70 24.20 15.65
C LEU A 98 -5.28 25.06 14.53
N LEU A 99 -6.00 24.46 13.59
CA LEU A 99 -6.69 25.18 12.53
C LEU A 99 -7.71 26.19 13.09
N MET A 100 -8.48 25.81 14.12
CA MET A 100 -9.43 26.73 14.78
C MET A 100 -8.74 27.88 15.54
N LYS A 101 -7.48 27.71 15.94
CA LYS A 101 -6.69 28.76 16.60
C LYS A 101 -5.99 29.68 15.60
N GLU A 102 -5.57 29.15 14.46
CA GLU A 102 -4.71 29.84 13.49
C GLU A 102 -5.50 30.41 12.30
N LEU A 103 -6.66 29.86 11.95
CA LEU A 103 -7.49 30.38 10.86
C LEU A 103 -8.24 31.63 11.31
N ASP A 104 -7.90 32.73 10.66
CA ASP A 104 -8.65 33.97 10.72
C ASP A 104 -9.74 34.02 9.62
N MET A 105 -10.46 35.14 9.57
CA MET A 105 -11.55 35.36 8.61
C MET A 105 -11.07 35.26 7.15
N GLU A 106 -9.90 35.81 6.86
CA GLU A 106 -9.27 35.79 5.53
C GLU A 106 -8.90 34.35 5.12
N GLY A 107 -8.25 33.60 6.02
CA GLY A 107 -7.91 32.20 5.80
C GLY A 107 -9.15 31.34 5.53
N LEU A 108 -10.27 31.63 6.20
CA LEU A 108 -11.53 30.91 6.00
C LEU A 108 -12.15 31.21 4.62
N GLU A 109 -12.10 32.46 4.18
CA GLU A 109 -12.60 32.87 2.85
C GLU A 109 -11.80 32.19 1.72
N ILE A 110 -10.48 32.10 1.87
CA ILE A 110 -9.61 31.40 0.92
C ILE A 110 -9.97 29.92 0.82
N ILE A 111 -10.20 29.26 1.96
CA ILE A 111 -10.61 27.85 2.00
C ILE A 111 -11.95 27.68 1.29
N GLN A 112 -12.94 28.50 1.62
CA GLN A 112 -14.27 28.45 1.00
C GLN A 112 -14.19 28.62 -0.52
N GLN A 113 -13.46 29.62 -1.01
CA GLN A 113 -13.32 29.88 -2.43
C GLN A 113 -12.60 28.72 -3.15
N THR A 114 -11.59 28.14 -2.51
CA THR A 114 -10.85 26.98 -3.04
C THR A 114 -11.73 25.75 -3.15
N VAL A 115 -12.51 25.45 -2.12
CA VAL A 115 -13.44 24.32 -2.11
C VAL A 115 -14.51 24.51 -3.18
N ALA A 116 -15.10 25.71 -3.30
CA ALA A 116 -16.10 26.02 -4.33
C ALA A 116 -15.55 25.82 -5.75
N ARG A 117 -14.34 26.31 -6.04
CA ARG A 117 -13.68 26.11 -7.34
C ARG A 117 -13.42 24.63 -7.65
N ARG A 118 -12.95 23.86 -6.66
CA ARG A 118 -12.71 22.42 -6.83
C ARG A 118 -14.00 21.67 -7.09
N LEU A 119 -15.06 21.94 -6.32
CA LEU A 119 -16.36 21.32 -6.51
C LEU A 119 -16.93 21.60 -7.91
N GLN A 120 -16.82 22.85 -8.37
CA GLN A 120 -17.22 23.24 -9.72
C GLN A 120 -16.39 22.50 -10.79
N ALA A 121 -15.08 22.31 -10.56
CA ALA A 121 -14.24 21.55 -11.49
C ALA A 121 -14.63 20.08 -11.57
N PHE A 122 -15.04 19.46 -10.45
CA PHE A 122 -15.56 18.09 -10.46
C PHE A 122 -16.86 17.98 -11.24
N GLN A 123 -17.83 18.88 -11.00
CA GLN A 123 -19.10 18.89 -11.73
C GLN A 123 -18.92 19.07 -13.25
N LYS A 124 -17.93 19.89 -13.66
CA LYS A 124 -17.60 20.06 -15.08
C LYS A 124 -16.97 18.83 -15.71
N LYS A 125 -16.17 18.06 -14.96
CA LYS A 125 -15.58 16.80 -15.44
C LYS A 125 -16.65 15.73 -15.63
N GLU A 126 -17.57 15.62 -14.69
CA GLU A 126 -18.70 14.68 -14.75
C GLU A 126 -19.57 14.93 -16.00
N LEU A 127 -19.84 16.21 -16.34
CA LEU A 127 -20.59 16.59 -17.55
C LEU A 127 -19.82 16.43 -18.87
N GLN A 128 -18.50 16.20 -18.85
CA GLN A 128 -17.70 15.97 -20.06
C GLN A 128 -17.49 14.47 -20.36
N GLU A 129 -17.83 13.59 -19.43
CA GLU A 129 -17.73 12.12 -19.57
C GLU A 129 -19.05 11.47 -20.05
N GLU A 130 -20.09 12.27 -20.33
CA GLU A 130 -21.39 11.85 -20.92
C GLU A 130 -21.53 12.35 -22.37
#